data_AF-A0A6B3M2B5-F1
#
_entry.id   AF-A0A6B3M2B5-F1
#
_cell.length_a   1.000
_cell.length_b   1.000
_cell.length_c   1.000
_cell.angle_alpha   90.00
_cell.angle_beta   90.00
_cell.angle_gamma   90.00
#
_symmetry.space_group_name_H-M   'P 1'
#
loop_
_entity.id
_entity.type
_entity.pdbx_description
1 polymer ?
#
loop_
_entity_poly.entity_id
_entity_poly.type
_entity_poly.pdbx_seq_one_letter_code
_entity_poly.pdbx_strand_id
1 'polypeptide(L)'
;MSHQELKNFIVAVKQDESMRSRLKEAQPEEILRIAQQAGFKFSEEVQGRFRNRWAGVYSCPQREDINDICPALCPPGFKSLAEYSQSTCSPYDTKEKSLNK
;
A
#
# COMPACT_ATOMS: atom_id res chain seq x y z
N MET A 1 5.04 -3.63 15.22
CA MET A 1 3.59 -3.82 15.42
C MET A 1 2.85 -2.93 14.41
N SER A 2 2.60 -3.41 13.19
CA SER A 2 2.09 -2.54 12.09
C SER A 2 1.05 -3.18 11.15
N HIS A 3 0.73 -4.48 11.30
CA HIS A 3 -0.28 -5.15 10.46
C HIS A 3 -1.72 -5.00 10.97
N GLN A 4 -1.93 -4.82 12.27
CA GLN A 4 -3.26 -4.70 12.85
C GLN A 4 -3.93 -3.38 12.47
N GLU A 5 -3.19 -2.27 12.52
CA GLU A 5 -3.68 -0.94 12.13
C GLU A 5 -4.12 -0.88 10.66
N LEU A 6 -3.35 -1.52 9.77
CA LEU A 6 -3.74 -1.61 8.35
C LEU A 6 -5.03 -2.41 8.16
N LYS A 7 -5.20 -3.51 8.91
CA LYS A 7 -6.46 -4.30 8.88
C LYS A 7 -7.63 -3.49 9.42
N ASN A 8 -7.45 -2.82 10.56
CA ASN A 8 -8.49 -1.99 11.16
C ASN A 8 -8.90 -0.85 10.21
N PHE A 9 -7.93 -0.22 9.56
CA PHE A 9 -8.17 0.79 8.52
C PHE A 9 -8.98 0.21 7.35
N ILE A 10 -8.59 -0.95 6.80
CA ILE A 10 -9.32 -1.59 5.71
C ILE A 10 -10.76 -1.91 6.12
N VAL A 11 -10.97 -2.44 7.32
CA VAL A 11 -12.32 -2.73 7.84
C VAL A 11 -13.13 -1.45 7.99
N ALA A 12 -12.54 -0.39 8.55
CA ALA A 12 -13.20 0.91 8.68
C ALA A 12 -13.58 1.48 7.31
N VAL A 13 -12.68 1.44 6.33
CA VAL A 13 -12.95 1.91 4.96
C VAL A 13 -14.02 1.05 4.27
N LYS A 14 -14.03 -0.27 4.49
CA LYS A 14 -15.07 -1.15 3.94
C LYS A 14 -16.44 -0.89 4.56
N GLN A 15 -16.49 -0.46 5.81
CA GLN A 15 -17.73 -0.08 6.48
C GLN A 15 -18.16 1.36 6.14
N ASP A 16 -17.22 2.22 5.76
CA ASP A 16 -17.44 3.64 5.51
C ASP A 16 -17.30 3.98 4.01
N GLU A 17 -18.42 3.92 3.29
CA GLU A 17 -18.46 4.15 1.83
C GLU A 17 -17.96 5.54 1.41
N SER A 18 -18.09 6.54 2.30
CA SER A 18 -17.57 7.89 2.06
C SER A 18 -16.04 7.88 2.05
N MET A 19 -15.40 7.24 3.03
CA MET A 19 -13.95 7.05 3.02
C MET A 19 -13.50 6.26 1.79
N ARG A 20 -14.19 5.16 1.45
CA ARG A 20 -13.86 4.34 0.27
C ARG A 20 -13.90 5.16 -1.02
N SER A 21 -14.91 6.01 -1.19
CA SER A 21 -15.03 6.86 -2.37
C SER A 21 -13.90 7.88 -2.46
N ARG A 22 -13.52 8.51 -1.34
CA ARG A 22 -12.36 9.42 -1.29
C ARG A 22 -11.04 8.70 -1.61
N LEU A 23 -10.89 7.48 -1.12
CA LEU A 23 -9.68 6.68 -1.31
C LEU A 23 -9.52 6.12 -2.73
N LYS A 24 -10.64 5.90 -3.44
CA LYS A 24 -10.62 5.44 -4.84
C LYS A 24 -9.87 6.38 -5.77
N GLU A 25 -9.96 7.69 -5.54
CA GLU A 25 -9.30 8.72 -6.35
C GLU A 25 -8.08 9.34 -5.65
N ALA A 26 -7.86 8.98 -4.38
CA ALA A 26 -6.75 9.53 -3.59
C ALA A 26 -5.39 9.01 -4.05
N GLN A 27 -4.44 9.94 -4.14
CA GLN A 27 -3.01 9.62 -4.25
C GLN A 27 -2.49 9.06 -2.91
N PRO A 28 -1.34 8.34 -2.93
CA PRO A 28 -0.81 7.71 -1.72
C PRO A 28 -0.65 8.64 -0.53
N GLU A 29 -0.21 9.88 -0.75
CA GLU A 29 -0.06 10.87 0.32
C GLU A 29 -1.42 11.28 0.92
N GLU A 30 -2.46 11.39 0.10
CA GLU A 30 -3.82 11.65 0.56
C GLU A 30 -4.37 10.47 1.37
N ILE A 31 -4.10 9.23 0.97
CA ILE A 31 -4.52 8.04 1.72
C ILE A 31 -3.92 8.06 3.13
N LEU A 32 -2.63 8.41 3.24
CA LEU A 32 -1.95 8.56 4.53
C LEU A 32 -2.56 9.67 5.37
N ARG A 33 -2.92 10.81 4.76
CA ARG A 33 -3.62 11.90 5.45
C ARG A 33 -5.00 11.48 5.93
N ILE A 34 -5.80 10.83 5.10
CA ILE A 34 -7.16 10.36 5.45
C ILE A 34 -7.08 9.36 6.61
N ALA A 35 -6.15 8.41 6.54
CA ALA A 35 -5.92 7.45 7.62
C ALA A 35 -5.54 8.16 8.92
N GLN A 36 -4.63 9.13 8.86
CA GLN A 36 -4.23 9.93 10.03
C GLN A 36 -5.38 10.75 10.59
N GLN A 37 -6.24 11.35 9.75
CA GLN A 37 -7.45 12.06 10.16
C GLN A 37 -8.47 11.14 10.83
N ALA A 38 -8.56 9.89 10.38
CA ALA A 38 -9.41 8.86 10.98
C ALA A 38 -8.80 8.26 12.27
N GLY A 39 -7.61 8.69 12.68
CA GLY A 39 -6.92 8.22 13.89
C GLY A 39 -6.01 7.01 13.68
N PHE A 40 -5.87 6.51 12.44
CA PHE A 40 -4.95 5.43 12.10
C PHE A 40 -3.54 5.98 11.86
N LYS A 41 -2.57 5.56 12.70
CA LYS A 41 -1.16 5.92 12.54
C LYS A 41 -0.36 4.76 11.97
N PHE A 42 -0.10 4.83 10.67
CA PHE A 42 0.80 3.90 10.01
C PHE A 42 2.27 4.18 10.37
N SER A 43 3.05 3.12 10.58
CA SER A 43 4.51 3.20 10.74
C SER A 43 5.18 3.66 9.45
N GLU A 44 6.40 4.19 9.55
CA GLU A 44 7.18 4.66 8.39
C GLU A 44 7.32 3.60 7.29
N GLU A 45 7.43 2.32 7.65
CA GLU A 45 7.46 1.22 6.69
C GLU A 45 6.17 1.16 5.85
N VAL A 46 5.01 1.22 6.49
CA VAL A 46 3.70 1.19 5.79
C VAL A 46 3.50 2.47 4.98
N GLN A 47 3.91 3.63 5.52
CA GLN A 47 3.88 4.89 4.79
C GLN A 47 4.76 4.85 3.53
N GLY A 48 5.95 4.26 3.64
CA GLY A 48 6.85 4.01 2.52
C GLY A 48 6.22 3.11 1.47
N ARG A 49 5.46 2.09 1.86
CA ARG A 49 4.72 1.22 0.93
C ARG A 49 3.63 1.97 0.17
N PHE A 50 2.85 2.83 0.83
CA PHE A 50 1.88 3.68 0.15
C PHE A 50 2.58 4.61 -0.85
N ARG A 51 3.60 5.38 -0.41
CA ARG A 51 4.35 6.30 -1.28
C ARG A 51 4.96 5.60 -2.49
N ASN A 52 5.51 4.40 -2.29
CA ASN A 52 6.07 3.57 -3.36
C ASN A 52 5.02 2.74 -4.12
N ARG A 53 3.72 2.95 -3.89
CA ARG A 53 2.62 2.20 -4.53
C ARG A 53 2.82 0.68 -4.46
N TRP A 54 3.28 0.20 -3.31
CA TRP A 54 3.58 -1.21 -3.06
C TRP A 54 4.66 -1.81 -3.98
N ALA A 55 5.49 -0.98 -4.62
CA ALA A 55 6.62 -1.43 -5.40
C ALA A 55 7.55 -2.31 -4.55
N GLY A 56 7.94 -3.47 -5.06
CA GLY A 56 8.83 -4.43 -4.39
C GLY A 56 8.22 -5.19 -3.20
N VAL A 57 6.94 -5.01 -2.86
CA VAL A 57 6.32 -5.71 -1.72
C VAL A 57 5.76 -7.07 -2.16
N TYR A 58 6.45 -8.18 -1.91
CA TYR A 58 5.99 -9.51 -2.39
C TYR A 58 4.83 -10.10 -1.56
N SER A 59 4.86 -9.94 -0.23
CA SER A 59 3.92 -10.58 0.70
C SER A 59 3.20 -9.56 1.58
N CYS A 60 2.11 -8.99 1.07
CA CYS A 60 1.15 -8.26 1.89
C CYS A 60 -0.22 -8.92 1.69
N PRO A 61 -0.75 -9.68 2.65
CA PRO A 61 -2.08 -10.30 2.51
C PRO A 61 -3.18 -9.24 2.33
N GLN A 62 -2.96 -8.02 2.84
CA GLN A 62 -3.87 -6.90 2.65
C GLN A 62 -3.79 -6.23 1.26
N ARG A 63 -2.89 -6.66 0.36
CA ARG A 63 -2.70 -5.99 -0.94
C ARG A 63 -3.98 -6.02 -1.78
N GLU A 64 -4.68 -7.14 -1.82
CA GLU A 64 -5.91 -7.27 -2.61
C GLU A 64 -7.00 -6.35 -2.08
N ASP A 65 -7.14 -6.28 -0.74
CA ASP A 65 -8.05 -5.34 -0.10
C ASP A 65 -7.69 -3.89 -0.42
N ILE A 66 -6.41 -3.51 -0.32
CA ILE A 66 -5.93 -2.17 -0.69
C ILE A 66 -6.20 -1.86 -2.17
N ASN A 67 -6.04 -2.84 -3.06
CA ASN A 67 -6.35 -2.69 -4.48
C ASN A 67 -7.84 -2.47 -4.73
N ASP A 68 -8.71 -3.11 -3.96
CA ASP A 68 -10.16 -2.92 -4.03
C ASP A 68 -10.61 -1.56 -3.47
N ILE A 69 -10.03 -1.11 -2.35
CA ILE A 69 -10.40 0.18 -1.73
C ILE A 69 -9.73 1.37 -2.40
N CYS A 70 -8.51 1.19 -2.95
CA CYS A 70 -7.66 2.25 -3.49
C CYS A 70 -7.10 1.87 -4.88
N PRO A 71 -7.95 1.68 -5.92
CA PRO A 71 -7.48 1.35 -7.26
C PRO A 71 -6.57 2.43 -7.87
N ALA A 72 -6.68 3.70 -7.49
CA ALA A 72 -5.79 4.78 -7.97
C ALA A 72 -4.32 4.61 -7.57
N LEU A 73 -4.01 3.76 -6.58
CA LEU A 73 -2.62 3.38 -6.27
C LEU A 73 -2.01 2.54 -7.38
N CYS A 74 -2.82 1.81 -8.16
CA CYS A 74 -2.33 1.04 -9.30
C CYS A 74 -2.04 1.99 -10.47
N PRO A 75 -0.80 2.05 -10.98
CA PRO A 75 -0.51 2.89 -12.14
C PRO A 75 -1.27 2.39 -13.38
N PRO A 76 -1.70 3.31 -14.26
CA PRO A 76 -2.44 2.95 -15.47
C PRO A 76 -1.58 2.05 -16.36
N GLY A 77 -2.11 0.87 -16.71
CA GLY A 77 -1.41 -0.15 -17.51
C GLY A 77 -1.18 -1.48 -16.80
N PHE A 78 -1.41 -1.57 -15.49
CA PHE A 78 -1.36 -2.83 -14.73
C PHE A 78 -2.78 -3.22 -14.27
N LYS A 79 -3.13 -4.52 -14.27
CA LYS A 79 -4.49 -4.93 -13.88
C LYS A 79 -4.68 -4.84 -12.37
N SER A 80 -3.61 -5.04 -11.60
CA SER A 80 -3.63 -4.96 -10.14
C SER A 80 -2.29 -4.52 -9.56
N LEU A 81 -2.31 -3.97 -8.35
CA LEU A 81 -1.13 -3.69 -7.52
C LEU A 81 -0.19 -4.91 -7.36
N ALA A 82 -0.73 -6.13 -7.45
CA ALA A 82 0.05 -7.36 -7.42
C ALA A 82 0.97 -7.49 -8.65
N GLU A 83 0.44 -7.28 -9.85
CA GLU A 83 1.23 -7.29 -11.09
C GLU A 83 2.26 -6.16 -11.11
N TYR A 84 1.85 -4.96 -10.69
CA TYR A 84 2.76 -3.82 -10.63
C TYR A 84 3.93 -4.11 -9.69
N SER A 85 3.65 -4.62 -8.50
CA SER A 85 4.70 -4.95 -7.53
C SER A 85 5.62 -6.07 -7.98
N GLN A 86 5.10 -7.10 -8.64
CA GLN A 86 5.93 -8.15 -9.21
C GLN A 86 6.83 -7.58 -10.32
N SER A 87 6.32 -6.64 -11.13
CA SER A 87 7.07 -6.00 -12.21
C SER A 87 8.15 -5.03 -11.71
N THR A 88 7.90 -4.33 -10.60
CA THR A 88 8.90 -3.48 -9.93
C THR A 88 9.94 -4.26 -9.14
N CYS A 89 9.80 -5.58 -9.06
CA CYS A 89 10.80 -6.45 -8.45
C CYS A 89 12.00 -6.55 -9.38
N SER A 90 12.97 -5.65 -9.21
CA SER A 90 14.28 -5.87 -9.82
C SER A 90 14.91 -7.10 -9.15
N PRO A 91 15.54 -8.02 -9.89
CA PRO A 91 16.34 -9.12 -9.32
C PRO A 91 17.58 -8.62 -8.52
N TYR A 92 17.69 -7.32 -8.29
CA TYR A 92 18.78 -6.67 -7.56
C TYR A 92 18.50 -6.47 -6.06
N ASP A 93 17.26 -6.66 -5.57
CA ASP A 93 16.99 -6.55 -4.11
C ASP A 93 17.54 -7.76 -3.31
N THR A 94 18.02 -8.81 -4.00
CA THR A 94 18.78 -9.91 -3.39
C THR A 94 20.30 -9.72 -3.47
N LYS A 95 20.81 -8.50 -3.75
CA LYS A 95 22.24 -8.28 -3.93
C LYS A 95 22.80 -7.02 -3.28
N GLU A 96 22.51 -6.80 -2.00
CA GLU A 96 23.39 -5.94 -1.19
C GLU A 96 23.51 -6.44 0.27
N LYS A 97 24.19 -7.58 0.45
CA LYS A 97 25.10 -7.84 1.59
C LYS A 97 25.88 -9.14 1.38
N SER A 98 26.72 -9.17 0.36
CA SER A 98 27.80 -10.17 0.23
C SER A 98 28.94 -9.58 -0.60
N LEU A 99 29.48 -8.43 -0.19
CA LEU A 99 30.81 -8.01 -0.62
C LEU A 99 31.41 -6.98 0.35
N ASN A 100 31.65 -7.38 1.59
CA ASN A 100 32.80 -6.85 2.30
C ASN A 100 33.91 -7.89 2.18
N LYS A 101 34.81 -7.60 1.24
CA LYS A 101 36.15 -8.16 1.12
C LYS A 101 36.95 -7.91 2.39
#